data_AF-A0A932FTM2-F1
#
_entry.id   AF-A0A932FTM2-F1
#
_cell.length_a   1.000
_cell.length_b   1.000
_cell.length_c   1.000
_cell.angle_alpha   90.00
_cell.angle_beta   90.00
_cell.angle_gamma   90.00
#
_symmetry.space_group_name_H-M   'P 1'
#
loop_
_entity.id
_entity.type
_entity.pdbx_description
1 polymer ?
#
loop_
_entity_poly.entity_id
_entity_poly.type
_entity_poly.pdbx_seq_one_letter_code
_entity_poly.pdbx_strand_id
1 'polypeptide(L)'
;MLEVEFGLTAAFKAVSSATADLAYKWQARNAGGAWVDLHPAVTKADIGMTYVEETRSGRFKTVAAFNSVPFEVRLIIQCDEAAQGRAKVKGSSYVRVAYSGS
;
A
#
# COMPACT_ATOMS: atom_id res chain seq x y z
N MET A 1 -14.44 -13.01 -14.77
CA MET A 1 -13.84 -11.69 -14.48
C MET A 1 -12.76 -11.85 -13.41
N LEU A 2 -11.71 -11.03 -13.40
CA LEU A 2 -10.68 -11.07 -12.36
C LEU A 2 -11.20 -10.33 -11.11
N GLU A 3 -11.27 -11.04 -9.99
CA GLU A 3 -11.57 -10.47 -8.67
C GLU A 3 -10.33 -10.54 -7.80
N VAL A 4 -9.94 -9.40 -7.22
CA VAL A 4 -8.78 -9.32 -6.34
C VAL A 4 -9.22 -8.79 -4.98
N GLU A 5 -8.87 -9.55 -3.94
CA GLU A 5 -8.99 -9.15 -2.56
C GLU A 5 -7.59 -8.97 -1.99
N PHE A 6 -7.36 -7.85 -1.34
CA PHE A 6 -6.13 -7.61 -0.62
C PHE A 6 -6.38 -7.58 0.88
N GLY A 7 -5.37 -7.98 1.64
CA GLY A 7 -5.12 -7.49 2.99
C GLY A 7 -3.70 -6.97 3.01
N LEU A 8 -3.50 -5.65 2.96
CA LEU A 8 -2.16 -5.03 2.91
C LEU A 8 -1.92 -4.29 4.20
N THR A 9 -1.00 -4.78 5.01
CA THR A 9 -0.63 -4.16 6.28
C THR A 9 0.79 -3.61 6.19
N ALA A 10 0.94 -2.33 6.52
CA ALA A 10 2.23 -1.67 6.65
C ALA A 10 2.35 -1.02 8.03
N ALA A 11 3.56 -0.98 8.56
CA ALA A 11 3.87 -0.28 9.80
C ALA A 11 4.83 0.88 9.52
N PHE A 12 4.55 2.05 10.09
CA PHE A 12 5.23 3.30 9.82
C PHE A 12 5.79 3.90 11.11
N LYS A 13 6.91 4.61 11.02
CA LYS A 13 7.44 5.46 12.09
C LYS A 13 8.44 6.48 11.53
N ALA A 14 8.76 7.48 12.34
CA ALA A 14 9.96 8.28 12.19
C ALA A 14 11.17 7.59 12.84
N VAL A 15 12.38 8.03 12.48
CA VAL A 15 13.61 7.59 13.15
C VAL A 15 13.71 8.21 14.53
N SER A 16 13.62 9.54 14.59
CA SER A 16 13.85 10.35 15.79
C SER A 16 12.95 11.58 15.92
N SER A 17 12.20 11.94 14.87
CA SER A 17 11.29 13.09 14.91
C SER A 17 9.95 12.72 15.56
N ALA A 18 9.46 13.61 16.43
CA ALA A 18 8.11 13.55 16.98
C ALA A 18 7.08 14.24 16.08
N THR A 19 7.54 15.05 15.12
CA THR A 19 6.70 15.92 14.28
C THR A 19 6.74 15.59 12.79
N ALA A 20 7.43 14.52 12.42
CA ALA A 20 7.51 14.11 11.01
C ALA A 20 6.16 13.56 10.56
N ASP A 21 5.72 14.01 9.39
CA ASP A 21 4.52 13.55 8.74
C ASP A 21 4.86 12.48 7.69
N LEU A 22 4.05 11.43 7.63
CA LEU A 22 4.17 10.37 6.63
C LEU A 22 2.90 10.27 5.79
N ALA A 23 3.07 10.34 4.47
CA ALA A 23 2.04 9.99 3.51
C ALA A 23 2.31 8.61 2.90
N TYR A 24 1.27 7.78 2.74
CA TYR A 24 1.41 6.48 2.11
C TYR A 24 0.25 6.14 1.19
N LYS A 25 0.53 5.26 0.22
CA LYS A 25 -0.50 4.59 -0.59
C LYS A 25 -0.01 3.26 -1.13
N TRP A 26 -0.95 2.37 -1.38
CA TRP A 26 -0.70 1.14 -2.11
C TRP A 26 -0.96 1.34 -3.60
N GLN A 27 -0.08 0.78 -4.42
CA GLN A 27 -0.23 0.77 -5.86
C GLN A 27 -0.15 -0.66 -6.40
N ALA A 28 -0.83 -0.90 -7.51
CA ALA A 28 -0.71 -2.14 -8.26
C ALA A 28 -0.45 -1.85 -9.73
N ARG A 29 0.06 -2.85 -10.46
CA ARG A 29 0.15 -2.84 -11.92
C ARG A 29 0.11 -4.24 -12.49
N ASN A 30 -0.40 -4.41 -13.70
CA ASN A 30 -0.05 -5.55 -14.54
C ASN A 30 1.49 -5.60 -14.70
N ALA A 31 2.08 -6.79 -14.73
CA ALA A 31 3.54 -6.92 -14.81
C ALA A 31 4.12 -6.11 -15.99
N GLY A 32 5.11 -5.25 -15.71
CA GLY A 32 5.71 -4.33 -16.70
C GLY A 32 4.85 -3.12 -17.09
N GLY A 33 3.63 -2.98 -16.57
CA GLY A 33 2.70 -1.90 -16.89
C GLY A 33 2.88 -0.61 -16.06
N ALA A 34 1.89 0.27 -16.19
CA ALA A 34 1.78 1.52 -15.41
C ALA A 34 1.19 1.26 -14.02
N TRP A 35 1.71 1.95 -13.01
CA TRP A 35 1.19 1.89 -11.64
C TRP A 35 -0.12 2.65 -11.51
N VAL A 36 -1.08 2.03 -10.83
CA VAL A 36 -2.34 2.65 -10.41
C VAL A 36 -2.44 2.68 -8.89
N ASP A 37 -3.03 3.76 -8.37
CA ASP A 37 -3.34 3.89 -6.95
C ASP A 37 -4.52 2.99 -6.59
N LEU A 38 -4.36 2.16 -5.56
CA LEU A 38 -5.45 1.36 -5.02
C LEU A 38 -6.39 2.18 -4.11
N HIS A 39 -5.91 3.32 -3.61
CA HIS A 39 -6.66 4.31 -2.83
C HIS A 39 -5.92 5.67 -2.84
N PRO A 40 -6.61 6.80 -2.52
CA PRO A 40 -5.94 8.08 -2.32
C PRO A 40 -4.86 8.02 -1.23
N ALA A 41 -3.84 8.88 -1.32
CA ALA A 41 -2.80 8.95 -0.29
C ALA A 41 -3.39 9.26 1.09
N VAL A 42 -2.84 8.60 2.11
CA VAL A 42 -3.23 8.78 3.51
C VAL A 42 -2.08 9.45 4.22
N THR A 43 -2.34 10.60 4.83
CA THR A 43 -1.36 11.32 5.65
C THR A 43 -1.53 10.96 7.12
N LYS A 44 -0.41 10.72 7.79
CA LYS A 44 -0.30 10.55 9.23
C LYS A 44 0.59 11.67 9.75
N ALA A 45 -0.04 12.64 10.41
CA ALA A 45 0.68 13.72 11.04
C ALA A 45 1.39 13.20 12.31
N ASP A 46 2.54 13.79 12.64
CA ASP A 46 3.28 13.53 13.87
C ASP A 46 3.45 12.02 14.17
N ILE A 47 3.93 11.24 13.19
CA ILE A 47 3.90 9.76 13.25
C ILE A 47 4.66 9.20 14.48
N GLY A 48 5.61 9.96 15.01
CA GLY A 48 6.42 9.59 16.16
C GLY A 48 7.37 8.42 15.90
N MET A 49 8.04 7.96 16.96
CA MET A 49 9.12 6.97 16.89
C MET A 49 8.67 5.52 17.12
N THR A 50 7.38 5.31 17.41
CA THR A 50 6.77 4.00 17.61
C THR A 50 6.11 3.55 16.32
N TYR A 51 6.21 2.27 15.99
CA TYR A 51 5.53 1.75 14.80
C TYR A 51 4.01 1.83 14.95
N VAL A 52 3.36 2.52 14.02
CA VAL A 52 1.91 2.55 13.84
C VAL A 52 1.56 1.66 12.66
N GLU A 53 0.68 0.68 12.87
CA GLU A 53 0.25 -0.25 11.82
C GLU A 53 -1.05 0.22 11.16
N GLU A 54 -1.08 0.16 9.83
CA GLU A 54 -2.27 0.47 9.03
C GLU A 54 -2.55 -0.69 8.09
N THR A 55 -3.81 -1.13 8.08
CA THR A 55 -4.29 -2.18 7.17
C THR A 55 -5.28 -1.61 6.17
N ARG A 56 -5.09 -1.94 4.90
CA ARG A 56 -6.07 -1.75 3.84
C ARG A 56 -6.50 -3.12 3.35
N SER A 57 -7.76 -3.47 3.55
CA SER A 57 -8.30 -4.77 3.18
C SER A 57 -9.63 -4.67 2.46
N GLY A 58 -9.99 -5.76 1.77
CA GLY A 58 -11.25 -5.92 1.05
C GLY A 58 -11.05 -6.18 -0.43
N ARG A 59 -12.15 -6.16 -1.18
CA ARG A 59 -12.15 -6.34 -2.63
C ARG A 59 -11.77 -5.04 -3.33
N PHE A 60 -10.84 -5.14 -4.27
CA PHE A 60 -10.39 -4.01 -5.09
C PHE A 60 -10.93 -4.17 -6.51
N LYS A 61 -11.49 -3.09 -7.04
CA LYS A 61 -11.98 -3.05 -8.42
C LYS A 61 -10.78 -3.07 -9.36
N THR A 62 -10.81 -3.99 -10.33
CA THR A 62 -9.81 -4.02 -11.39
C THR A 62 -9.99 -2.82 -12.33
N VAL A 63 -8.88 -2.37 -12.89
CA VAL A 63 -8.81 -1.25 -13.85
C VAL A 63 -7.88 -1.63 -14.99
N ALA A 64 -7.85 -0.86 -16.08
CA ALA A 64 -7.11 -1.25 -17.29
C ALA A 64 -5.63 -1.61 -17.04
N ALA A 65 -4.96 -0.94 -16.09
CA ALA A 65 -3.56 -1.22 -15.73
C ALA A 65 -3.40 -2.19 -14.54
N PHE A 66 -4.49 -2.77 -14.02
CA PHE A 66 -4.52 -3.77 -12.95
C PHE A 66 -5.77 -4.67 -13.15
N ASN A 67 -5.67 -5.59 -14.11
CA ASN A 67 -6.76 -6.48 -14.52
C ASN A 67 -6.27 -7.84 -15.06
N SER A 68 -4.98 -8.14 -14.98
CA SER A 68 -4.39 -9.40 -15.46
C SER A 68 -3.40 -9.97 -14.47
N VAL A 69 -3.21 -11.29 -14.49
CA VAL A 69 -2.12 -11.99 -13.79
C VAL A 69 -1.03 -12.32 -14.81
N PRO A 70 0.27 -12.12 -14.50
CA PRO A 70 0.80 -11.60 -13.24
C PRO A 70 0.62 -10.09 -13.07
N PHE A 71 0.55 -9.66 -11.80
CA PHE A 71 0.58 -8.26 -11.40
C PHE A 71 1.54 -8.07 -10.23
N GLU A 72 1.92 -6.83 -9.99
CA GLU A 72 2.78 -6.40 -8.90
C GLU A 72 2.02 -5.47 -7.96
N VAL A 73 2.39 -5.48 -6.68
CA VAL A 73 1.85 -4.58 -5.66
C VAL A 73 3.03 -3.92 -4.94
N ARG A 74 2.94 -2.62 -4.68
CA ARG A 74 3.95 -1.89 -3.90
C ARG A 74 3.32 -0.91 -2.91
N LEU A 75 4.07 -0.65 -1.85
CA LEU A 75 3.84 0.47 -0.95
C LEU A 75 4.66 1.66 -1.42
N ILE A 76 4.04 2.82 -1.57
CA ILE A 76 4.73 4.11 -1.72
C ILE A 76 4.58 4.88 -0.43
N ILE A 77 5.70 5.46 0.02
CA ILE A 77 5.77 6.31 1.20
C ILE A 77 6.49 7.61 0.85
N GLN A 78 6.10 8.69 1.51
CA GLN A 78 6.80 9.97 1.49
C GLN A 78 6.82 10.53 2.91
N CYS A 79 7.96 11.05 3.32
CA CYS A 79 8.14 11.81 4.55
C CYS A 79 8.41 13.26 4.17
N ASP A 80 7.86 14.19 4.94
CA ASP A 80 8.16 15.62 4.84
C ASP A 80 9.56 15.96 5.38
N GLU A 81 10.06 15.17 6.34
CA GLU A 81 11.40 15.31 6.90
C GLU A 81 12.42 14.36 6.26
N ALA A 82 13.58 14.90 5.92
CA ALA A 82 14.67 14.13 5.31
C ALA A 82 15.15 12.99 6.22
N ALA A 83 15.26 11.79 5.64
CA ALA A 83 15.75 10.57 6.29
C ALA A 83 14.97 10.08 7.53
N GLN A 84 13.81 10.64 7.86
CA GLN A 84 12.99 10.24 9.01
C GLN A 84 12.06 9.07 8.73
N GLY A 85 11.42 9.04 7.55
CA GLY A 85 10.42 8.03 7.24
C GLY A 85 10.94 6.60 7.25
N ARG A 86 10.27 5.70 7.97
CA ARG A 86 10.49 4.25 7.91
C ARG A 86 9.16 3.55 7.70
N ALA A 87 9.16 2.55 6.83
CA ALA A 87 8.01 1.67 6.66
C ALA A 87 8.46 0.21 6.51
N LYS A 88 7.59 -0.70 6.94
CA LYS A 88 7.75 -2.14 6.73
C LYS A 88 6.42 -2.74 6.32
N VAL A 89 6.42 -3.52 5.25
CA VAL A 89 5.27 -4.35 4.89
C VAL A 89 5.26 -5.56 5.83
N LYS A 90 4.11 -5.84 6.42
CA LYS A 90 3.96 -6.93 7.41
C LYS A 90 3.67 -8.25 6.71
N GLY A 91 4.18 -9.34 7.27
CA GLY A 91 3.93 -10.71 6.77
C GLY A 91 2.48 -11.18 6.88
N SER A 92 1.62 -10.44 7.59
CA SER A 92 0.17 -10.62 7.56
C SER A 92 -0.47 -10.18 6.25
N SER A 93 0.30 -9.54 5.35
CA SER A 93 -0.22 -9.08 4.07
C SER A 93 -0.48 -10.25 3.13
N TYR A 94 -1.62 -10.23 2.44
CA TYR A 94 -1.98 -11.25 1.46
C TYR A 94 -2.66 -10.63 0.23
N VAL A 95 -2.63 -11.42 -0.84
CA VAL A 95 -3.38 -11.18 -2.06
C VAL A 95 -4.15 -12.45 -2.39
N ARG A 96 -5.47 -12.34 -2.55
CA ARG A 96 -6.30 -13.42 -3.04
C ARG A 96 -6.84 -13.04 -4.41
N VAL A 97 -6.60 -13.91 -5.38
CA VAL A 97 -7.12 -13.78 -6.74
C VAL A 97 -8.17 -14.86 -6.96
N ALA A 98 -9.35 -14.45 -7.40
CA ALA A 98 -10.41 -15.35 -7.84
C ALA A 98 -10.75 -15.06 -9.30
N TYR A 99 -11.01 -16.12 -10.06
CA TYR A 99 -11.60 -16.03 -11.38
C TYR A 99 -13.08 -16.32 -11.22
N SER A 100 -13.94 -15.31 -11.36
CA SER A 100 -15.37 -15.59 -11.56
C SER A 100 -15.55 -16.13 -12.98
N GLY A 101 -15.94 -17.40 -13.08
CA GLY A 101 -16.46 -17.97 -14.32
C GLY A 101 -17.69 -17.17 -14.75
N SER A 102 -17.79 -16.93 -16.05
CA SER A 102 -18.93 -16.29 -16.72
C SER A 102 -20.27 -16.89 -16.32
#